data_AF-A0A9W8I8C3-F1
#
_entry.id   AF-A0A9W8I8C3-F1
#
_cell.length_a   1.000
_cell.length_b   1.000
_cell.length_c   1.000
_cell.angle_alpha   90.00
_cell.angle_beta   90.00
_cell.angle_gamma   90.00
#
_symmetry.space_group_name_H-M   'P 1'
#
loop_
_entity.id
_entity.type
_entity.pdbx_description
1 polymer ?
#
loop_
_entity_poly.entity_id
_entity_poly.type
_entity_poly.pdbx_seq_one_letter_code
_entity_poly.pdbx_strand_id
1 'polypeptide(L)'
;MLVSELFSVKNKVVLVTGGGSGIGLMISRGFVRNGAKVYIASRKGKVLEKAAQELTQEGPGECIALPCDLQDYSQVRQLSDKLYSSEPDGIDVLVNNSGATWGSPSIEEYPDSAFTKVLTLNVQRVFTLTQLLVPLLEKRGQREPARVINVGSIDGISVPALVTPAYAASKAAVHHLTRVLGSLLGPRNITCNAVAPGPFESHMMKATLEMFHDVIVERIPLRRIGRPQDIAGICIYLASSAGAYINGAVIPVDGGALSILRANCMRLRAPLLRMSRRTLTKYTESHEWVKIDNDVATIGITDYAQNALGDVVYVEVPEVDNEVEVDEVVGIVESVKSTSDIYTPLSGTIVDANKSVVENTKLVNKSPESDGWLFKIKFSSKDELDKLMDATQYKKLIEEGH
;
A
#
# COMPACT_ATOMS: atom_id res chain seq x y z
N MET A 1 11.51 34.54 -12.22
CA MET A 1 10.52 33.77 -11.43
C MET A 1 11.27 33.05 -10.34
N LEU A 2 10.99 33.35 -9.07
CA LEU A 2 11.64 32.68 -7.93
C LEU A 2 10.94 31.36 -7.62
N VAL A 3 11.68 30.32 -7.26
CA VAL A 3 11.11 29.01 -6.88
C VAL A 3 10.14 29.16 -5.70
N SER A 4 10.48 30.01 -4.74
CA SER A 4 9.65 30.34 -3.57
C SER A 4 8.30 30.98 -3.93
N GLU A 5 8.21 31.64 -5.07
CA GLU A 5 6.96 32.24 -5.58
C GLU A 5 6.20 31.24 -6.47
N LEU A 6 6.91 30.53 -7.34
CA LEU A 6 6.35 29.61 -8.32
C LEU A 6 5.49 28.50 -7.68
N PHE A 7 5.96 27.94 -6.56
CA PHE A 7 5.28 26.88 -5.82
C PHE A 7 4.49 27.39 -4.61
N SER A 8 4.37 28.71 -4.43
CA SER A 8 3.71 29.29 -3.26
C SER A 8 2.22 28.95 -3.23
N VAL A 9 1.76 28.56 -2.05
CA VAL A 9 0.33 28.42 -1.70
C VAL A 9 -0.04 29.30 -0.51
N LYS A 10 0.85 30.23 -0.14
CA LYS A 10 0.63 31.16 0.97
C LYS A 10 -0.63 31.98 0.71
N ASN A 11 -1.46 32.12 1.74
CA ASN A 11 -2.74 32.85 1.73
C ASN A 11 -3.81 32.26 0.79
N LYS A 12 -3.59 31.10 0.15
CA LYS A 12 -4.64 30.41 -0.60
C LYS A 12 -5.67 29.81 0.36
N VAL A 13 -6.92 29.83 -0.04
CA VAL A 13 -8.05 29.20 0.65
C VAL A 13 -8.33 27.84 0.02
N VAL A 14 -8.20 26.78 0.80
CA VAL A 14 -8.22 25.39 0.33
C VAL A 14 -9.30 24.60 1.07
N LEU A 15 -10.14 23.86 0.36
CA LEU A 15 -11.00 22.82 0.95
C LEU A 15 -10.41 21.44 0.68
N VAL A 16 -10.23 20.62 1.72
CA VAL A 16 -9.83 19.21 1.60
C VAL A 16 -10.90 18.31 2.21
N THR A 17 -11.62 17.56 1.38
CA THR A 17 -12.54 16.54 1.87
C THR A 17 -11.77 15.33 2.40
N GLY A 18 -12.18 14.78 3.55
CA GLY A 18 -11.42 13.73 4.22
C GLY A 18 -10.08 14.20 4.78
N GLY A 19 -9.89 15.52 4.94
CA GLY A 19 -8.62 16.15 5.35
C GLY A 19 -8.15 15.86 6.79
N GLY A 20 -8.93 15.14 7.58
CA GLY A 20 -8.60 14.82 8.98
C GLY A 20 -7.85 13.50 9.20
N SER A 21 -7.65 12.68 8.15
CA SER A 21 -6.92 11.41 8.28
C SER A 21 -6.26 10.95 6.97
N GLY A 22 -5.32 9.99 7.08
CA GLY A 22 -4.68 9.33 5.93
C GLY A 22 -4.09 10.33 4.93
N ILE A 23 -4.31 10.09 3.64
CA ILE A 23 -3.84 10.95 2.54
C ILE A 23 -4.37 12.38 2.67
N GLY A 24 -5.65 12.56 3.05
CA GLY A 24 -6.23 13.88 3.24
C GLY A 24 -5.49 14.71 4.28
N LEU A 25 -5.12 14.07 5.41
CA LEU A 25 -4.31 14.72 6.45
C LEU A 25 -2.92 15.11 5.94
N MET A 26 -2.27 14.25 5.13
CA MET A 26 -0.98 14.55 4.53
C MET A 26 -1.07 15.79 3.62
N ILE A 27 -2.12 15.88 2.81
CA ILE A 27 -2.38 17.01 1.92
C ILE A 27 -2.67 18.28 2.73
N SER A 28 -3.58 18.22 3.70
CA SER A 28 -3.93 19.36 4.57
C SER A 28 -2.71 19.89 5.31
N ARG A 29 -1.90 19.00 5.89
CA ARG A 29 -0.62 19.35 6.53
C ARG A 29 0.32 20.08 5.57
N GLY A 30 0.44 19.60 4.34
CA GLY A 30 1.23 20.26 3.30
C GLY A 30 0.81 21.71 3.08
N PHE A 31 -0.48 21.96 2.88
CA PHE A 31 -1.01 23.29 2.67
C PHE A 31 -0.84 24.21 3.90
N VAL A 32 -1.18 23.74 5.10
CA VAL A 32 -1.07 24.53 6.34
C VAL A 32 0.39 24.91 6.63
N ARG A 33 1.33 23.97 6.48
CA ARG A 33 2.76 24.23 6.66
C ARG A 33 3.33 25.26 5.68
N ASN A 34 2.65 25.47 4.55
CA ASN A 34 3.04 26.45 3.53
C ASN A 34 2.15 27.70 3.53
N GLY A 35 1.44 27.97 4.64
CA GLY A 35 0.76 29.24 4.88
C GLY A 35 -0.60 29.39 4.23
N ALA A 36 -1.25 28.30 3.81
CA ALA A 36 -2.62 28.32 3.31
C ALA A 36 -3.64 28.32 4.46
N LYS A 37 -4.83 28.86 4.20
CA LYS A 37 -6.02 28.66 5.03
C LYS A 37 -6.76 27.42 4.53
N VAL A 38 -6.90 26.41 5.38
CA VAL A 38 -7.37 25.08 4.99
C VAL A 38 -8.65 24.71 5.74
N TYR A 39 -9.73 24.51 5.01
CA TYR A 39 -10.93 23.85 5.50
C TYR A 39 -10.80 22.35 5.31
N ILE A 40 -11.07 21.57 6.36
CA ILE A 40 -11.14 20.11 6.28
C ILE A 40 -12.57 19.63 6.57
N ALA A 41 -13.10 18.74 5.73
CA ALA A 41 -14.48 18.26 5.85
C ALA A 41 -14.54 16.73 5.98
N SER A 42 -15.13 16.23 7.07
CA SER A 42 -15.36 14.79 7.26
C SER A 42 -16.46 14.53 8.31
N ARG A 43 -16.91 13.28 8.41
CA ARG A 43 -18.03 12.86 9.26
C ARG A 43 -17.75 12.88 10.76
N LYS A 44 -16.51 12.60 11.15
CA LYS A 44 -16.16 12.38 12.57
C LYS A 44 -15.79 13.71 13.23
N GLY A 45 -16.79 14.51 13.63
CA GLY A 45 -16.63 15.89 14.12
C GLY A 45 -15.49 16.08 15.13
N LYS A 46 -15.51 15.37 16.27
CA LYS A 46 -14.47 15.48 17.31
C LYS A 46 -13.06 15.15 16.81
N VAL A 47 -12.93 14.13 15.95
CA VAL A 47 -11.63 13.74 15.37
C VAL A 47 -11.14 14.82 14.40
N LEU A 48 -12.06 15.39 13.63
CA LEU A 48 -11.78 16.43 12.65
C LEU A 48 -11.37 17.75 13.33
N GLU A 49 -12.05 18.14 14.41
CA GLU A 49 -11.72 19.32 15.21
C GLU A 49 -10.32 19.20 15.83
N LYS A 50 -10.01 18.03 16.42
CA LYS A 50 -8.67 17.76 16.95
C LYS A 50 -7.60 17.85 15.85
N ALA A 51 -7.85 17.24 14.68
CA ALA A 51 -6.93 17.31 13.55
C ALA A 51 -6.71 18.77 13.08
N ALA A 52 -7.76 19.59 13.03
CA ALA A 52 -7.64 21.00 12.66
C ALA A 52 -6.79 21.81 13.65
N GLN A 53 -6.97 21.56 14.96
CA GLN A 53 -6.15 22.20 16.00
C GLN A 53 -4.68 21.81 15.87
N GLU A 54 -4.39 20.51 15.73
CA GLU A 54 -3.03 20.00 15.55
C GLU A 54 -2.39 20.59 14.30
N LEU A 55 -3.09 20.54 13.16
CA LEU A 55 -2.58 21.09 11.89
C LEU A 55 -2.23 22.58 11.99
N THR A 56 -3.08 23.38 12.63
CA THR A 56 -2.85 24.82 12.82
C THR A 56 -1.57 25.10 13.63
N GLN A 57 -1.20 24.22 14.55
CA GLN A 57 0.03 24.35 15.33
C GLN A 57 1.29 23.93 14.54
N GLU A 58 1.14 23.23 13.42
CA GLU A 58 2.28 22.70 12.66
C GLU A 58 2.90 23.69 11.67
N GLY A 59 2.30 24.88 11.46
CA GLY A 59 2.81 25.82 10.46
C GLY A 59 2.15 27.20 10.47
N PRO A 60 2.52 28.07 9.52
CA PRO A 60 2.05 29.45 9.46
C PRO A 60 0.63 29.60 8.88
N GLY A 61 0.03 28.52 8.40
CA GLY A 61 -1.35 28.50 7.91
C GLY A 61 -2.37 28.26 9.02
N GLU A 62 -3.64 28.19 8.65
CA GLU A 62 -4.76 27.94 9.56
C GLU A 62 -5.53 26.72 9.07
N CYS A 63 -6.03 25.88 9.98
CA CYS A 63 -6.92 24.77 9.64
C CYS A 63 -8.25 24.85 10.38
N ILE A 64 -9.37 24.75 9.66
CA ILE A 64 -10.74 24.86 10.18
C ILE A 64 -11.52 23.58 9.88
N ALA A 65 -12.12 22.98 10.90
CA ALA A 65 -12.94 21.79 10.75
C ALA A 65 -14.37 22.12 10.34
N LEU A 66 -14.89 21.44 9.32
CA LEU A 66 -16.28 21.49 8.89
C LEU A 66 -16.88 20.07 8.90
N PRO A 67 -17.46 19.62 10.03
CA PRO A 67 -18.09 18.31 10.11
C PRO A 67 -19.18 18.15 9.05
N CYS A 68 -19.11 17.09 8.25
CA CYS A 68 -19.99 16.83 7.11
C CYS A 68 -19.94 15.36 6.68
N ASP A 69 -21.11 14.71 6.55
CA ASP A 69 -21.27 13.46 5.83
C ASP A 69 -21.50 13.68 4.34
N LEU A 70 -20.48 13.37 3.54
CA LEU A 70 -20.59 13.48 2.09
C LEU A 70 -21.49 12.42 1.46
N GLN A 71 -21.85 11.32 2.13
CA GLN A 71 -22.90 10.44 1.62
C GLN A 71 -24.27 11.15 1.62
N ASP A 72 -24.50 12.02 2.60
CA ASP A 72 -25.72 12.80 2.78
C ASP A 72 -25.69 14.09 1.95
N TYR A 73 -26.55 14.15 0.93
CA TYR A 73 -26.66 15.30 0.05
C TYR A 73 -27.00 16.62 0.78
N SER A 74 -27.82 16.55 1.83
CA SER A 74 -28.23 17.74 2.58
C SER A 74 -27.04 18.36 3.31
N GLN A 75 -26.18 17.53 3.88
CA GLN A 75 -24.95 17.97 4.55
C GLN A 75 -23.91 18.49 3.56
N VAL A 76 -23.86 17.97 2.33
CA VAL A 76 -23.02 18.52 1.25
C VAL A 76 -23.45 19.94 0.89
N ARG A 77 -24.76 20.20 0.82
CA ARG A 77 -25.28 21.57 0.62
C ARG A 77 -24.94 22.48 1.78
N GLN A 78 -25.15 22.04 3.02
CA GLN A 78 -24.78 22.83 4.21
C GLN A 78 -23.28 23.14 4.25
N LEU A 79 -22.42 22.21 3.83
CA LEU A 79 -20.98 22.45 3.69
C LEU A 79 -20.70 23.57 2.68
N SER A 80 -21.36 23.53 1.52
CA SER A 80 -21.28 24.58 0.51
C SER A 80 -21.73 25.93 1.10
N ASP A 81 -22.89 25.99 1.75
CA ASP A 81 -23.45 27.23 2.30
C ASP A 81 -22.54 27.87 3.36
N LYS A 82 -21.90 27.04 4.20
CA LYS A 82 -20.88 27.49 5.16
C LYS A 82 -19.67 28.11 4.47
N LEU A 83 -19.21 27.54 3.36
CA LEU A 83 -18.10 28.09 2.58
C LEU A 83 -18.49 29.40 1.89
N TYR A 84 -19.70 29.51 1.34
CA TYR A 84 -20.21 30.78 0.79
C TYR A 84 -20.23 31.89 1.84
N SER A 85 -20.64 31.55 3.06
CA SER A 85 -20.69 32.51 4.17
C SER A 85 -19.30 32.89 4.69
N SER A 86 -18.39 31.92 4.76
CA SER A 86 -17.05 32.11 5.35
C SER A 86 -16.05 32.73 4.38
N GLU A 87 -16.24 32.50 3.07
CA GLU A 87 -15.31 32.87 2.01
C GLU A 87 -16.05 33.61 0.87
N PRO A 88 -16.59 34.82 1.14
CA PRO A 88 -17.35 35.59 0.16
C PRO A 88 -16.52 35.95 -1.09
N ASP A 89 -15.19 36.00 -0.96
CA ASP A 89 -14.25 36.25 -2.07
C ASP A 89 -13.88 34.97 -2.85
N GLY A 90 -14.43 33.81 -2.46
CA GLY A 90 -14.20 32.53 -3.12
C GLY A 90 -13.07 31.70 -2.50
N ILE A 91 -12.93 30.48 -3.00
CA ILE A 91 -11.89 29.52 -2.61
C ILE A 91 -10.93 29.26 -3.77
N ASP A 92 -9.64 29.09 -3.48
CA ASP A 92 -8.61 28.94 -4.52
C ASP A 92 -8.49 27.48 -4.96
N VAL A 93 -8.68 26.53 -4.03
CA VAL A 93 -8.43 25.10 -4.26
C VAL A 93 -9.53 24.23 -3.62
N LEU A 94 -10.09 23.32 -4.40
CA LEU A 94 -10.92 22.20 -3.95
C LEU A 94 -10.15 20.89 -4.15
N VAL A 95 -9.84 20.19 -3.05
CA VAL A 95 -9.29 18.84 -3.05
C VAL A 95 -10.38 17.84 -2.68
N ASN A 96 -10.88 17.12 -3.70
CA ASN A 96 -11.81 16.02 -3.52
C ASN A 96 -11.03 14.75 -3.14
N ASN A 97 -10.78 14.56 -1.84
CA ASN A 97 -10.02 13.43 -1.31
C ASN A 97 -10.87 12.35 -0.61
N SER A 98 -12.04 12.70 -0.07
CA SER A 98 -12.92 11.71 0.56
C SER A 98 -13.22 10.55 -0.38
N GLY A 99 -13.11 9.33 0.14
CA GLY A 99 -13.46 8.13 -0.60
C GLY A 99 -13.80 6.94 0.30
N ALA A 100 -14.46 5.96 -0.29
CA ALA A 100 -14.76 4.68 0.29
C ALA A 100 -14.23 3.56 -0.62
N THR A 101 -13.94 2.42 -0.01
CA THR A 101 -13.67 1.16 -0.71
C THR A 101 -14.53 0.06 -0.09
N TRP A 102 -14.72 -1.02 -0.83
CA TRP A 102 -15.36 -2.22 -0.35
C TRP A 102 -14.70 -3.43 -1.02
N GLY A 103 -14.17 -4.33 -0.20
CA GLY A 103 -13.63 -5.62 -0.64
C GLY A 103 -14.64 -6.73 -0.40
N SER A 104 -14.57 -7.77 -1.22
CA SER A 104 -15.35 -9.00 -1.08
C SER A 104 -14.43 -10.22 -1.21
N PRO A 105 -14.73 -11.38 -0.60
CA PRO A 105 -13.98 -12.61 -0.85
C PRO A 105 -14.07 -13.08 -2.31
N SER A 106 -15.24 -12.88 -2.92
CA SER A 106 -15.58 -13.33 -4.28
C SER A 106 -16.45 -12.30 -5.01
N ILE A 107 -16.65 -12.48 -6.32
CA ILE A 107 -17.52 -11.59 -7.10
C ILE A 107 -19.00 -11.87 -6.80
N GLU A 108 -19.33 -13.12 -6.52
CA GLU A 108 -20.67 -13.62 -6.21
C GLU A 108 -21.19 -13.06 -4.87
N GLU A 109 -20.29 -12.83 -3.91
CA GLU A 109 -20.63 -12.30 -2.59
C GLU A 109 -20.67 -10.76 -2.53
N TYR A 110 -20.35 -10.07 -3.63
CA TYR A 110 -20.22 -8.61 -3.62
C TYR A 110 -21.59 -7.93 -3.44
N PRO A 111 -21.82 -7.16 -2.35
CA PRO A 111 -23.14 -6.58 -2.11
C PRO A 111 -23.48 -5.42 -3.06
N ASP A 112 -24.69 -5.42 -3.62
CA ASP A 112 -25.18 -4.33 -4.49
C ASP A 112 -25.12 -2.95 -3.79
N SER A 113 -25.53 -2.90 -2.52
CA SER A 113 -25.51 -1.67 -1.72
C SER A 113 -24.10 -1.10 -1.54
N ALA A 114 -23.07 -1.95 -1.50
CA ALA A 114 -21.67 -1.53 -1.43
C ALA A 114 -21.24 -0.83 -2.72
N PHE A 115 -21.71 -1.32 -3.88
CA PHE A 115 -21.42 -0.72 -5.18
C PHE A 115 -21.96 0.72 -5.25
N THR A 116 -23.24 0.88 -4.91
CA THR A 116 -23.91 2.19 -4.87
C THR A 116 -23.23 3.14 -3.88
N LYS A 117 -22.89 2.65 -2.68
CA LYS A 117 -22.23 3.45 -1.64
C LYS A 117 -20.86 3.98 -2.08
N VAL A 118 -20.08 3.15 -2.78
CA VAL A 118 -18.76 3.53 -3.30
C VAL A 118 -18.87 4.53 -4.44
N LEU A 119 -19.74 4.31 -5.44
CA LEU A 119 -19.94 5.25 -6.53
C LEU A 119 -20.49 6.60 -6.07
N THR A 120 -21.43 6.58 -5.11
CA THR A 120 -21.99 7.80 -4.53
C THR A 120 -20.86 8.69 -3.99
N LEU A 121 -20.02 8.15 -3.10
CA LEU A 121 -18.97 8.96 -2.48
C LEU A 121 -17.83 9.32 -3.45
N ASN A 122 -17.34 8.35 -4.22
CA ASN A 122 -16.13 8.51 -5.01
C ASN A 122 -16.35 9.25 -6.35
N VAL A 123 -17.58 9.29 -6.85
CA VAL A 123 -17.90 9.89 -8.16
C VAL A 123 -18.99 10.95 -8.02
N GLN A 124 -20.18 10.56 -7.56
CA GLN A 124 -21.32 11.48 -7.55
C GLN A 124 -21.05 12.68 -6.64
N ARG A 125 -20.44 12.48 -5.47
CA ARG A 125 -20.16 13.56 -4.51
C ARG A 125 -18.97 14.44 -4.89
N VAL A 126 -18.00 13.88 -5.61
CA VAL A 126 -16.95 14.67 -6.28
C VAL A 126 -17.58 15.65 -7.26
N PHE A 127 -18.46 15.17 -8.14
CA PHE A 127 -19.20 16.04 -9.07
C PHE A 127 -20.08 17.04 -8.33
N THR A 128 -20.90 16.56 -7.38
CA THR A 128 -21.88 17.38 -6.65
C THR A 128 -21.22 18.56 -5.93
N LEU A 129 -20.17 18.28 -5.14
CA LEU A 129 -19.49 19.32 -4.39
C LEU A 129 -18.76 20.29 -5.32
N THR A 130 -18.10 19.78 -6.37
CA THR A 130 -17.47 20.64 -7.38
C THR A 130 -18.48 21.57 -8.02
N GLN A 131 -19.65 21.05 -8.44
CA GLN A 131 -20.73 21.82 -9.06
C GLN A 131 -21.21 22.96 -8.15
N LEU A 132 -21.44 22.67 -6.86
CA LEU A 132 -21.92 23.67 -5.89
C LEU A 132 -20.89 24.78 -5.63
N LEU A 133 -19.60 24.45 -5.71
CA LEU A 133 -18.49 25.37 -5.42
C LEU A 133 -17.94 26.09 -6.64
N VAL A 134 -18.39 25.79 -7.87
CA VAL A 134 -17.88 26.47 -9.07
C VAL A 134 -17.98 28.00 -8.96
N PRO A 135 -19.08 28.62 -8.47
CA PRO A 135 -19.13 30.07 -8.34
C PRO A 135 -18.08 30.65 -7.37
N LEU A 136 -17.72 29.93 -6.30
CA LEU A 136 -16.64 30.34 -5.39
C LEU A 136 -15.26 30.18 -6.02
N LEU A 137 -15.05 29.10 -6.78
CA LEU A 137 -13.81 28.87 -7.52
C LEU A 137 -13.62 29.93 -8.61
N GLU A 138 -14.67 30.27 -9.36
CA GLU A 138 -14.63 31.24 -10.44
C GLU A 138 -14.27 32.66 -9.94
N LYS A 139 -14.73 33.05 -8.74
CA LYS A 139 -14.32 34.33 -8.12
C LYS A 139 -12.79 34.42 -7.97
N ARG A 140 -12.13 33.36 -7.49
CA ARG A 140 -10.66 33.30 -7.39
C ARG A 140 -9.99 33.17 -8.75
N GLY A 141 -10.65 32.46 -9.67
CA GLY A 141 -10.31 32.34 -11.08
C GLY A 141 -10.08 33.68 -11.80
N GLN A 142 -10.59 34.80 -11.29
CA GLN A 142 -10.34 36.12 -11.89
C GLN A 142 -8.90 36.63 -11.73
N ARG A 143 -8.11 36.07 -10.79
CA ARG A 143 -6.74 36.50 -10.48
C ARG A 143 -5.70 35.56 -11.07
N GLU A 144 -5.81 34.29 -10.69
CA GLU A 144 -5.08 33.14 -11.22
C GLU A 144 -6.07 32.00 -11.34
N PRO A 145 -5.83 30.94 -12.14
CA PRO A 145 -6.84 29.92 -12.25
C PRO A 145 -7.15 29.31 -10.87
N ALA A 146 -8.40 28.98 -10.59
CA ALA A 146 -8.70 28.18 -9.40
C ALA A 146 -8.48 26.69 -9.71
N ARG A 147 -8.43 25.87 -8.66
CA ARG A 147 -7.92 24.49 -8.77
C ARG A 147 -8.94 23.49 -8.22
N VAL A 148 -9.29 22.50 -9.03
CA VAL A 148 -9.96 21.28 -8.58
C VAL A 148 -8.98 20.13 -8.70
N ILE A 149 -8.71 19.45 -7.58
CA ILE A 149 -7.80 18.30 -7.51
C ILE A 149 -8.61 17.10 -7.00
N ASN A 150 -8.79 16.10 -7.85
CA ASN A 150 -9.48 14.86 -7.50
C ASN A 150 -8.46 13.79 -7.09
N VAL A 151 -8.59 13.22 -5.89
CA VAL A 151 -7.75 12.10 -5.46
C VAL A 151 -8.34 10.79 -5.98
N GLY A 152 -7.74 10.29 -7.05
CA GLY A 152 -8.02 9.01 -7.67
C GLY A 152 -7.38 7.84 -6.92
N SER A 153 -6.87 6.86 -7.69
CA SER A 153 -6.03 5.75 -7.25
C SER A 153 -5.36 5.14 -8.49
N ILE A 154 -4.21 4.49 -8.35
CA ILE A 154 -3.67 3.64 -9.41
C ILE A 154 -4.61 2.48 -9.78
N ASP A 155 -5.52 2.07 -8.89
CA ASP A 155 -6.56 1.06 -9.17
C ASP A 155 -7.63 1.56 -10.14
N GLY A 156 -7.65 2.86 -10.45
CA GLY A 156 -8.45 3.41 -11.56
C GLY A 156 -7.75 3.33 -12.92
N ILE A 157 -6.47 2.95 -12.95
CA ILE A 157 -5.64 2.83 -14.16
C ILE A 157 -5.32 1.36 -14.44
N SER A 158 -4.99 0.59 -13.42
CA SER A 158 -4.71 -0.84 -13.49
C SER A 158 -5.73 -1.65 -12.69
N VAL A 159 -5.89 -2.92 -13.06
CA VAL A 159 -6.75 -3.85 -12.32
C VAL A 159 -6.09 -4.22 -10.98
N PRO A 160 -6.74 -3.97 -9.82
CA PRO A 160 -6.21 -4.37 -8.52
C PRO A 160 -6.24 -5.90 -8.35
N ALA A 161 -5.38 -6.43 -7.48
CA ALA A 161 -5.36 -7.86 -7.14
C ALA A 161 -6.51 -8.26 -6.20
N LEU A 162 -7.01 -7.32 -5.40
CA LEU A 162 -8.14 -7.54 -4.49
C LEU A 162 -9.47 -7.40 -5.24
N VAL A 163 -10.49 -8.16 -4.84
CA VAL A 163 -11.84 -8.08 -5.40
C VAL A 163 -12.53 -6.82 -4.87
N THR A 164 -12.26 -5.68 -5.53
CA THR A 164 -12.82 -4.36 -5.20
C THR A 164 -13.43 -3.69 -6.44
N PRO A 165 -14.39 -4.33 -7.14
CA PRO A 165 -14.88 -3.86 -8.45
C PRO A 165 -15.43 -2.44 -8.42
N ALA A 166 -16.25 -2.08 -7.41
CA ALA A 166 -16.80 -0.72 -7.33
C ALA A 166 -15.72 0.33 -7.08
N TYR A 167 -14.67 -0.01 -6.33
CA TYR A 167 -13.57 0.91 -6.06
C TYR A 167 -12.80 1.22 -7.35
N ALA A 168 -12.32 0.20 -8.05
CA ALA A 168 -11.59 0.36 -9.32
C ALA A 168 -12.43 1.13 -10.35
N ALA A 169 -13.70 0.73 -10.54
CA ALA A 169 -14.63 1.40 -11.43
C ALA A 169 -14.84 2.88 -11.04
N SER A 170 -15.02 3.17 -9.74
CA SER A 170 -15.19 4.54 -9.25
C SER A 170 -13.97 5.43 -9.50
N LYS A 171 -12.76 4.85 -9.39
CA LYS A 171 -11.51 5.59 -9.56
C LYS A 171 -11.22 5.83 -11.04
N ALA A 172 -11.52 4.88 -11.92
CA ALA A 172 -11.52 5.10 -13.36
C ALA A 172 -12.55 6.18 -13.77
N ALA A 173 -13.75 6.14 -13.18
CA ALA A 173 -14.79 7.13 -13.42
C ALA A 173 -14.37 8.53 -12.97
N VAL A 174 -13.76 8.69 -11.78
CA VAL A 174 -13.30 10.02 -11.32
C VAL A 174 -12.14 10.55 -12.17
N HIS A 175 -11.28 9.68 -12.70
CA HIS A 175 -10.25 10.07 -13.67
C HIS A 175 -10.84 10.58 -14.97
N HIS A 176 -11.88 9.95 -15.48
CA HIS A 176 -12.57 10.43 -16.69
C HIS A 176 -13.36 11.71 -16.40
N LEU A 177 -14.09 11.77 -15.29
CA LEU A 177 -14.80 12.96 -14.83
C LEU A 177 -13.86 14.18 -14.69
N THR A 178 -12.62 13.96 -14.25
CA THR A 178 -11.59 15.01 -14.19
C THR A 178 -11.33 15.65 -15.55
N ARG A 179 -11.22 14.85 -16.63
CA ARG A 179 -11.04 15.37 -17.99
C ARG A 179 -12.26 16.16 -18.46
N VAL A 180 -13.45 15.62 -18.20
CA VAL A 180 -14.71 16.29 -18.52
C VAL A 180 -14.80 17.64 -17.80
N LEU A 181 -14.57 17.67 -16.48
CA LEU A 181 -14.58 18.90 -15.70
C LEU A 181 -13.47 19.88 -16.13
N GLY A 182 -12.28 19.38 -16.49
CA GLY A 182 -11.21 20.22 -17.02
C GLY A 182 -11.64 20.96 -18.28
N SER A 183 -12.33 20.26 -19.20
CA SER A 183 -12.89 20.88 -20.41
C SER A 183 -14.02 21.87 -20.10
N LEU A 184 -14.93 21.55 -19.18
CA LEU A 184 -16.10 22.37 -18.88
C LEU A 184 -15.76 23.62 -18.04
N LEU A 185 -14.79 23.50 -17.13
CA LEU A 185 -14.43 24.55 -16.17
C LEU A 185 -13.25 25.41 -16.66
N GLY A 186 -12.47 24.92 -17.62
CA GLY A 186 -11.34 25.65 -18.22
C GLY A 186 -11.69 27.06 -18.71
N PRO A 187 -12.78 27.26 -19.48
CA PRO A 187 -13.22 28.60 -19.90
C PRO A 187 -13.57 29.56 -18.76
N ARG A 188 -13.80 29.04 -17.55
CA ARG A 188 -14.08 29.82 -16.32
C ARG A 188 -12.81 30.09 -15.51
N ASN A 189 -11.64 29.84 -16.10
CA ASN A 189 -10.32 29.88 -15.48
C ASN A 189 -10.21 28.97 -14.24
N ILE A 190 -10.70 27.73 -14.36
CA ILE A 190 -10.60 26.71 -13.32
C ILE A 190 -10.01 25.45 -13.94
N THR A 191 -8.86 25.01 -13.44
CA THR A 191 -8.23 23.76 -13.89
C THR A 191 -8.75 22.59 -13.06
N CYS A 192 -8.99 21.43 -13.68
CA CYS A 192 -9.36 20.20 -12.98
C CYS A 192 -8.34 19.09 -13.29
N ASN A 193 -7.66 18.58 -12.28
CA ASN A 193 -6.67 17.50 -12.42
C ASN A 193 -6.90 16.42 -11.38
N ALA A 194 -6.33 15.24 -11.61
CA ALA A 194 -6.36 14.13 -10.68
C ALA A 194 -4.94 13.71 -10.31
N VAL A 195 -4.78 13.33 -9.05
CA VAL A 195 -3.63 12.55 -8.58
C VAL A 195 -4.10 11.12 -8.40
N ALA A 196 -3.27 10.13 -8.75
CA ALA A 196 -3.56 8.71 -8.62
C ALA A 196 -2.54 8.08 -7.67
N PRO A 197 -2.80 8.12 -6.35
CA PRO A 197 -1.89 7.53 -5.37
C PRO A 197 -1.77 6.02 -5.53
N GLY A 198 -0.56 5.50 -5.31
CA GLY A 198 -0.32 4.09 -5.00
C GLY A 198 -0.50 3.79 -3.51
N PRO A 199 0.26 2.84 -2.95
CA PRO A 199 0.23 2.55 -1.52
C PRO A 199 0.76 3.70 -0.67
N PHE A 200 -0.03 4.15 0.30
CA PHE A 200 0.34 5.12 1.34
C PHE A 200 -0.13 4.60 2.70
N GLU A 201 0.59 4.98 3.76
CA GLU A 201 0.18 4.71 5.14
C GLU A 201 -1.11 5.49 5.46
N SER A 202 -2.25 4.80 5.39
CA SER A 202 -3.56 5.40 5.60
C SER A 202 -4.46 4.43 6.34
N HIS A 203 -5.54 4.95 6.94
CA HIS A 203 -6.50 4.10 7.64
C HIS A 203 -7.10 3.00 6.74
N MET A 204 -7.32 3.31 5.45
CA MET A 204 -7.82 2.35 4.46
C MET A 204 -6.82 1.22 4.19
N MET A 205 -5.53 1.51 4.23
CA MET A 205 -4.46 0.56 3.93
C MET A 205 -3.91 -0.16 5.16
N LYS A 206 -4.35 0.20 6.38
CA LYS A 206 -3.73 -0.28 7.62
C LYS A 206 -3.65 -1.81 7.70
N ALA A 207 -4.78 -2.51 7.58
CA ALA A 207 -4.81 -3.97 7.64
C ALA A 207 -4.01 -4.63 6.49
N THR A 208 -4.14 -4.08 5.28
CA THR A 208 -3.39 -4.56 4.11
C THR A 208 -1.88 -4.42 4.30
N LEU A 209 -1.41 -3.32 4.87
CA LEU A 209 -0.01 -3.11 5.18
C LEU A 209 0.44 -4.04 6.31
N GLU A 210 -0.34 -4.20 7.38
CA GLU A 210 -0.01 -5.14 8.47
C GLU A 210 0.21 -6.58 7.95
N MET A 211 -0.55 -7.02 6.94
CA MET A 211 -0.44 -8.37 6.38
C MET A 211 0.54 -8.51 5.22
N PHE A 212 0.67 -7.48 4.37
CA PHE A 212 1.34 -7.59 3.06
C PHE A 212 2.39 -6.51 2.82
N HIS A 213 2.87 -5.82 3.86
CA HIS A 213 3.81 -4.71 3.74
C HIS A 213 4.99 -5.03 2.81
N ASP A 214 5.72 -6.11 3.09
CA ASP A 214 6.95 -6.43 2.37
C ASP A 214 6.69 -6.79 0.91
N VAL A 215 5.61 -7.52 0.65
CA VAL A 215 5.17 -7.87 -0.71
C VAL A 215 4.79 -6.61 -1.51
N ILE A 216 4.12 -5.66 -0.86
CA ILE A 216 3.75 -4.38 -1.48
C ILE A 216 5.00 -3.57 -1.80
N VAL A 217 5.91 -3.41 -0.83
CA VAL A 217 7.16 -2.67 -0.97
C VAL A 217 8.05 -3.28 -2.04
N GLU A 218 8.12 -4.62 -2.12
CA GLU A 218 8.91 -5.32 -3.10
C GLU A 218 8.43 -5.06 -4.54
N ARG A 219 7.12 -4.90 -4.73
CA ARG A 219 6.52 -4.63 -6.05
C ARG A 219 6.65 -3.18 -6.50
N ILE A 220 6.95 -2.25 -5.60
CA ILE A 220 7.14 -0.85 -5.94
C ILE A 220 8.60 -0.64 -6.37
N PRO A 221 8.89 -0.14 -7.59
CA PRO A 221 10.26 0.10 -8.04
C PRO A 221 11.11 0.96 -7.11
N LEU A 222 10.53 1.99 -6.48
CA LEU A 222 11.22 2.80 -5.46
C LEU A 222 11.43 2.10 -4.10
N ARG A 223 10.99 0.84 -3.94
CA ARG A 223 11.15 0.00 -2.74
C ARG A 223 10.68 0.68 -1.45
N ARG A 224 9.61 1.44 -1.56
CA ARG A 224 8.92 2.09 -0.42
C ARG A 224 7.50 2.44 -0.80
N ILE A 225 6.63 2.55 0.20
CA ILE A 225 5.33 3.20 0.04
C ILE A 225 5.49 4.73 0.00
N GLY A 226 4.42 5.41 -0.40
CA GLY A 226 4.34 6.86 -0.42
C GLY A 226 4.43 7.47 0.98
N ARG A 227 5.12 8.60 1.08
CA ARG A 227 5.31 9.42 2.29
C ARG A 227 4.44 10.68 2.21
N PRO A 228 4.14 11.35 3.34
CA PRO A 228 3.33 12.57 3.34
C PRO A 228 3.77 13.63 2.33
N GLN A 229 5.08 13.82 2.14
CA GLN A 229 5.64 14.80 1.22
C GLN A 229 5.39 14.45 -0.25
N ASP A 230 5.30 13.16 -0.61
CA ASP A 230 5.10 12.75 -2.00
C ASP A 230 3.71 13.22 -2.50
N ILE A 231 2.67 13.04 -1.67
CA ILE A 231 1.30 13.43 -2.05
C ILE A 231 1.02 14.91 -1.80
N ALA A 232 1.56 15.49 -0.72
CA ALA A 232 1.45 16.92 -0.47
C ALA A 232 2.16 17.73 -1.56
N GLY A 233 3.35 17.30 -1.98
CA GLY A 233 4.16 17.99 -2.98
C GLY A 233 3.46 18.13 -4.33
N ILE A 234 2.87 17.04 -4.84
CA ILE A 234 2.13 17.10 -6.10
C ILE A 234 0.85 17.95 -6.00
N CYS A 235 0.15 17.92 -4.86
CA CYS A 235 -1.02 18.77 -4.64
C CYS A 235 -0.64 20.25 -4.58
N ILE A 236 0.47 20.61 -3.93
CA ILE A 236 1.01 21.98 -3.92
C ILE A 236 1.43 22.41 -5.31
N TYR A 237 2.14 21.55 -6.06
CA TYR A 237 2.49 21.81 -7.45
C TYR A 237 1.27 22.16 -8.29
N LEU A 238 0.26 21.29 -8.29
CA LEU A 238 -1.00 21.52 -9.01
C LEU A 238 -1.73 22.77 -8.51
N ALA A 239 -1.68 23.06 -7.21
CA ALA A 239 -2.38 24.20 -6.62
C ALA A 239 -1.68 25.55 -6.87
N SER A 240 -0.37 25.56 -7.10
CA SER A 240 0.47 26.75 -7.27
C SER A 240 0.47 27.26 -8.72
N SER A 241 1.19 28.35 -8.99
CA SER A 241 1.40 28.86 -10.36
C SER A 241 2.14 27.84 -11.24
N ALA A 242 2.94 26.95 -10.66
CA ALA A 242 3.66 25.90 -11.37
C ALA A 242 2.72 24.93 -12.12
N GLY A 243 1.53 24.69 -11.56
CA GLY A 243 0.50 23.83 -12.15
C GLY A 243 -0.53 24.56 -13.01
N ALA A 244 -0.40 25.88 -13.22
CA ALA A 244 -1.45 26.72 -13.81
C ALA A 244 -1.85 26.35 -15.25
N TYR A 245 -0.98 25.63 -15.98
CA TYR A 245 -1.24 25.20 -17.36
C TYR A 245 -1.55 23.70 -17.48
N ILE A 246 -1.70 22.99 -16.36
CA ILE A 246 -2.11 21.58 -16.37
C ILE A 246 -3.63 21.52 -16.19
N ASN A 247 -4.33 20.90 -17.13
CA ASN A 247 -5.77 20.75 -17.06
C ASN A 247 -6.22 19.41 -17.68
N GLY A 248 -7.00 18.62 -16.95
CA GLY A 248 -7.45 17.29 -17.35
C GLY A 248 -6.42 16.17 -17.14
N ALA A 249 -5.31 16.43 -16.45
CA ALA A 249 -4.28 15.42 -16.22
C ALA A 249 -4.68 14.39 -15.15
N VAL A 250 -4.20 13.16 -15.29
CA VAL A 250 -4.23 12.12 -14.25
C VAL A 250 -2.78 11.74 -13.96
N ILE A 251 -2.28 12.09 -12.79
CA ILE A 251 -0.86 11.98 -12.43
C ILE A 251 -0.67 10.86 -11.40
N PRO A 252 -0.06 9.72 -11.76
CA PRO A 252 0.32 8.69 -10.80
C PRO A 252 1.32 9.18 -9.76
N VAL A 253 1.12 8.74 -8.51
CA VAL A 253 1.99 9.02 -7.37
C VAL A 253 2.21 7.70 -6.63
N ASP A 254 3.01 6.82 -7.23
CA ASP A 254 2.97 5.39 -6.91
C ASP A 254 4.34 4.72 -6.80
N GLY A 255 5.42 5.51 -6.86
CA GLY A 255 6.79 5.00 -6.85
C GLY A 255 7.11 4.05 -8.00
N GLY A 256 6.35 4.12 -9.11
CA GLY A 256 6.50 3.28 -10.29
C GLY A 256 5.68 1.99 -10.25
N ALA A 257 4.76 1.81 -9.29
CA ALA A 257 3.94 0.60 -9.18
C ALA A 257 3.16 0.25 -10.48
N LEU A 258 2.75 1.24 -11.27
CA LEU A 258 2.13 1.05 -12.58
C LEU A 258 3.11 0.73 -13.71
N SER A 259 4.39 1.09 -13.54
CA SER A 259 5.43 1.00 -14.58
C SER A 259 6.30 -0.25 -14.44
N ILE A 260 5.78 -1.31 -13.82
CA ILE A 260 6.50 -2.57 -13.67
C ILE A 260 6.74 -3.16 -15.06
N LEU A 261 8.02 -3.40 -15.38
CA LEU A 261 8.41 -4.18 -16.54
C LEU A 261 7.87 -5.61 -16.35
N ARG A 262 6.69 -5.90 -16.91
CA ARG A 262 6.21 -7.28 -16.98
C ARG A 262 7.20 -8.03 -17.87
N ALA A 263 8.08 -8.82 -17.28
CA ALA A 263 9.03 -9.69 -17.97
C ALA A 263 8.36 -10.80 -18.83
N ASN A 264 7.06 -10.68 -19.14
CA ASN A 264 6.26 -11.66 -19.87
C ASN A 264 5.94 -11.25 -21.32
N CYS A 265 6.61 -10.24 -21.90
CA CYS A 265 6.42 -9.87 -23.31
C CYS A 265 7.70 -9.78 -24.16
N MET A 266 8.83 -10.33 -23.68
CA MET A 266 10.00 -10.55 -24.54
C MET A 266 10.24 -12.05 -24.69
N ARG A 267 9.62 -12.65 -25.71
CA ARG A 267 10.24 -13.75 -26.46
C ARG A 267 11.47 -13.20 -27.19
N LEU A 268 12.49 -12.78 -26.46
CA LEU A 268 13.82 -12.57 -27.02
C LEU A 268 14.65 -13.79 -26.63
N ARG A 269 14.91 -14.61 -27.64
CA ARG A 269 15.97 -15.63 -27.62
C ARG A 269 17.30 -14.92 -27.38
N ALA A 270 17.73 -14.82 -26.13
CA ALA A 270 19.13 -14.59 -25.76
C ALA A 270 19.33 -15.04 -24.30
N PRO A 271 20.35 -15.86 -24.00
CA PRO A 271 20.61 -16.32 -22.65
C PRO A 271 21.33 -15.24 -21.83
N LEU A 272 21.11 -15.28 -20.52
CA LEU A 272 21.76 -14.49 -19.46
C LEU A 272 21.26 -13.05 -19.27
N LEU A 273 20.27 -12.87 -18.39
CA LEU A 273 20.42 -11.97 -17.23
C LEU A 273 19.33 -12.24 -16.17
N ARG A 274 19.76 -12.85 -15.06
CA ARG A 274 19.23 -12.80 -13.68
C ARG A 274 17.69 -12.67 -13.50
N MET A 275 17.02 -13.82 -13.38
CA MET A 275 15.63 -13.91 -12.89
C MET A 275 15.55 -13.55 -11.41
N SER A 276 14.56 -12.70 -11.08
CA SER A 276 14.16 -12.35 -9.72
C SER A 276 13.56 -13.58 -9.01
N ARG A 277 14.06 -13.81 -7.79
CA ARG A 277 13.79 -14.95 -6.91
C ARG A 277 12.30 -15.10 -6.57
N ARG A 278 11.67 -16.19 -7.00
CA ARG A 278 10.47 -16.71 -6.31
C ARG A 278 10.97 -17.61 -5.20
N THR A 279 10.90 -17.13 -3.97
CA THR A 279 11.18 -17.96 -2.80
C THR A 279 9.98 -18.87 -2.56
N LEU A 280 10.16 -20.18 -2.69
CA LEU A 280 9.12 -21.20 -2.50
C LEU A 280 9.41 -21.95 -1.20
N THR A 281 8.45 -22.02 -0.27
CA THR A 281 8.59 -22.84 0.96
C THR A 281 7.79 -24.12 0.83
N LYS A 282 8.41 -25.25 1.19
CA LYS A 282 7.89 -26.61 1.16
C LYS A 282 8.13 -27.30 2.51
N TYR A 283 7.49 -28.43 2.76
CA TYR A 283 7.54 -29.13 4.05
C TYR A 283 7.67 -30.65 3.85
N THR A 284 8.24 -31.33 4.84
CA THR A 284 8.37 -32.80 4.92
C THR A 284 7.36 -33.38 5.91
N GLU A 285 7.16 -34.71 5.85
CA GLU A 285 6.35 -35.43 6.85
C GLU A 285 7.03 -35.45 8.23
N SER A 286 8.35 -35.31 8.28
CA SER A 286 9.17 -35.22 9.50
C SER A 286 9.29 -33.80 10.06
N HIS A 287 8.51 -32.85 9.54
CA HIS A 287 8.37 -31.48 10.04
C HIS A 287 9.58 -30.55 9.84
N GLU A 288 10.38 -30.78 8.81
CA GLU A 288 11.31 -29.80 8.26
C GLU A 288 10.60 -28.83 7.30
N TRP A 289 11.00 -27.56 7.31
CA TRP A 289 10.68 -26.60 6.27
C TRP A 289 11.85 -26.43 5.30
N VAL A 290 11.53 -26.25 4.02
CA VAL A 290 12.49 -26.17 2.91
C VAL A 290 12.19 -24.92 2.11
N LYS A 291 13.04 -23.89 2.26
CA LYS A 291 12.90 -22.60 1.57
C LYS A 291 13.85 -22.54 0.38
N ILE A 292 13.28 -22.55 -0.83
CA ILE A 292 14.00 -22.69 -2.09
C ILE A 292 14.30 -21.30 -2.67
N ASP A 293 15.57 -21.05 -2.96
CA ASP A 293 16.10 -19.89 -3.68
C ASP A 293 16.96 -20.38 -4.85
N ASN A 294 16.36 -20.46 -6.03
CA ASN A 294 16.95 -21.04 -7.25
C ASN A 294 17.32 -22.54 -7.08
N ASP A 295 18.61 -22.84 -7.04
CA ASP A 295 19.21 -24.16 -6.90
C ASP A 295 19.70 -24.44 -5.47
N VAL A 296 19.45 -23.51 -4.54
CA VAL A 296 19.80 -23.68 -3.11
C VAL A 296 18.52 -23.70 -2.28
N ALA A 297 18.40 -24.71 -1.42
CA ALA A 297 17.35 -24.80 -0.42
C ALA A 297 17.94 -24.52 0.97
N THR A 298 17.23 -23.74 1.78
CA THR A 298 17.51 -23.54 3.20
C THR A 298 16.57 -24.42 4.00
N ILE A 299 17.09 -25.19 4.95
CA ILE A 299 16.36 -26.19 5.71
C ILE A 299 16.42 -25.87 7.20
N GLY A 300 15.31 -26.06 7.90
CA GLY A 300 15.21 -26.02 9.35
C GLY A 300 14.00 -26.83 9.83
N ILE A 301 13.79 -26.89 11.14
CA ILE A 301 12.59 -27.54 11.71
C ILE A 301 11.47 -26.52 11.91
N THR A 302 10.22 -26.95 11.74
CA THR A 302 9.05 -26.06 11.87
C THR A 302 8.76 -25.67 13.33
N ASP A 303 7.89 -24.67 13.51
CA ASP A 303 7.40 -24.30 14.83
C ASP A 303 6.67 -25.46 15.54
N TYR A 304 5.96 -26.31 14.79
CA TYR A 304 5.34 -27.51 15.34
C TYR A 304 6.39 -28.48 15.92
N ALA A 305 7.43 -28.77 15.14
CA ALA A 305 8.50 -29.68 15.54
C ALA A 305 9.22 -29.21 16.81
N GLN A 306 9.62 -27.93 16.86
CA GLN A 306 10.34 -27.41 18.03
C GLN A 306 9.47 -27.44 19.29
N ASN A 307 8.15 -27.18 19.17
CA ASN A 307 7.24 -27.26 20.31
C ASN A 307 7.11 -28.70 20.84
N ALA A 308 7.09 -29.70 19.94
CA ALA A 308 7.08 -31.12 20.31
C ALA A 308 8.34 -31.50 21.08
N LEU A 309 9.52 -31.12 20.57
CA LEU A 309 10.83 -31.35 21.21
C LEU A 309 10.96 -30.63 22.56
N GLY A 310 10.37 -29.45 22.71
CA GLY A 310 10.56 -28.61 23.89
C GLY A 310 11.90 -27.87 23.87
N ASP A 311 12.47 -27.58 25.03
CA ASP A 311 13.71 -26.79 25.12
C ASP A 311 14.89 -27.52 24.47
N VAL A 312 15.39 -26.97 23.36
CA VAL A 312 16.57 -27.47 22.64
C VAL A 312 17.84 -27.08 23.40
N VAL A 313 18.70 -28.06 23.62
CA VAL A 313 19.92 -27.95 24.43
C VAL A 313 21.19 -28.22 23.62
N TYR A 314 21.11 -28.95 22.52
CA TYR A 314 22.22 -29.19 21.61
C TYR A 314 21.74 -29.28 20.16
N VAL A 315 22.55 -28.76 19.24
CA VAL A 315 22.30 -28.80 17.79
C VAL A 315 23.62 -29.11 17.09
N GLU A 316 23.60 -30.12 16.24
CA GLU A 316 24.65 -30.49 15.32
C GLU A 316 24.17 -30.23 13.89
N VAL A 317 24.99 -29.53 13.12
CA VAL A 317 24.74 -29.16 11.72
C VAL A 317 25.77 -29.82 10.82
N PRO A 318 25.45 -30.12 9.55
CA PRO A 318 26.37 -30.81 8.65
C PRO A 318 27.61 -29.98 8.33
N GLU A 319 28.68 -30.65 7.90
CA GLU A 319 29.85 -29.99 7.34
C GLU A 319 29.56 -29.44 5.94
N VAL A 320 30.05 -28.22 5.67
CA VAL A 320 29.98 -27.60 4.34
C VAL A 320 30.87 -28.39 3.37
N ASP A 321 30.45 -28.47 2.11
CA ASP A 321 31.05 -29.23 1.01
C ASP A 321 30.80 -30.74 1.02
N ASN A 322 30.07 -31.28 2.01
CA ASN A 322 29.62 -32.69 1.97
C ASN A 322 28.54 -32.90 0.89
N GLU A 323 28.66 -34.00 0.15
CA GLU A 323 27.58 -34.53 -0.71
C GLU A 323 26.70 -35.46 0.13
N VAL A 324 25.39 -35.27 0.03
CA VAL A 324 24.39 -36.02 0.78
C VAL A 324 23.25 -36.47 -0.14
N GLU A 325 22.65 -37.60 0.17
CA GLU A 325 21.49 -38.14 -0.54
C GLU A 325 20.20 -37.91 0.27
N VAL A 326 19.06 -37.84 -0.40
CA VAL A 326 17.74 -37.71 0.27
C VAL A 326 17.57 -38.78 1.36
N ASP A 327 16.98 -38.38 2.49
CA ASP A 327 16.78 -39.19 3.70
C ASP A 327 18.08 -39.63 4.39
N GLU A 328 19.23 -39.02 4.08
CA GLU A 328 20.46 -39.17 4.85
C GLU A 328 20.41 -38.30 6.12
N VAL A 329 20.96 -38.81 7.23
CA VAL A 329 21.11 -38.06 8.48
C VAL A 329 22.27 -37.08 8.33
N VAL A 330 21.97 -35.79 8.47
CA VAL A 330 22.93 -34.69 8.25
C VAL A 330 23.18 -33.86 9.50
N GLY A 331 22.40 -34.07 10.57
CA GLY A 331 22.55 -33.34 11.81
C GLY A 331 21.71 -33.95 12.93
N ILE A 332 21.81 -33.37 14.13
CA ILE A 332 21.12 -33.86 15.32
C ILE A 332 20.58 -32.65 16.08
N VAL A 333 19.35 -32.74 16.59
CA VAL A 333 18.79 -31.79 17.54
C VAL A 333 18.45 -32.54 18.83
N GLU A 334 19.05 -32.12 19.94
CA GLU A 334 18.73 -32.65 21.26
C GLU A 334 17.98 -31.61 22.10
N SER A 335 16.97 -32.10 22.80
CA SER A 335 16.15 -31.35 23.72
C SER A 335 16.16 -31.99 25.09
N VAL A 336 15.53 -31.31 26.05
CA VAL A 336 15.29 -31.90 27.39
C VAL A 336 14.34 -33.10 27.38
N LYS A 337 13.65 -33.38 26.27
CA LYS A 337 12.69 -34.49 26.16
C LYS A 337 13.24 -35.66 25.33
N SER A 338 13.96 -35.37 24.26
CA SER A 338 14.39 -36.34 23.25
C SER A 338 15.56 -35.84 22.40
N THR A 339 16.26 -36.80 21.79
CA THR A 339 17.19 -36.59 20.68
C THR A 339 16.50 -36.93 19.36
N SER A 340 16.71 -36.12 18.33
CA SER A 340 16.12 -36.32 17.00
C SER A 340 17.15 -36.08 15.92
N ASP A 341 17.30 -37.07 15.04
CA ASP A 341 18.12 -36.95 13.83
C ASP A 341 17.44 -36.02 12.83
N ILE A 342 18.26 -35.24 12.12
CA ILE A 342 17.82 -34.35 11.05
C ILE A 342 18.15 -34.99 9.72
N TYR A 343 17.11 -35.29 8.95
CA TYR A 343 17.22 -35.88 7.62
C TYR A 343 17.24 -34.79 6.55
N THR A 344 18.06 -34.96 5.51
CA THR A 344 18.01 -34.04 4.38
C THR A 344 16.86 -34.39 3.43
N PRO A 345 15.96 -33.45 3.10
CA PRO A 345 14.85 -33.71 2.19
C PRO A 345 15.25 -33.70 0.71
N LEU A 346 16.51 -33.39 0.42
CA LEU A 346 17.04 -33.22 -0.92
C LEU A 346 18.44 -33.80 -1.01
N SER A 347 18.76 -34.38 -2.17
CA SER A 347 20.11 -34.81 -2.51
C SER A 347 20.91 -33.61 -3.04
N GLY A 348 22.20 -33.52 -2.74
CA GLY A 348 23.05 -32.43 -3.21
C GLY A 348 24.25 -32.12 -2.32
N THR A 349 24.80 -30.92 -2.47
CA THR A 349 26.00 -30.49 -1.72
C THR A 349 25.61 -29.48 -0.65
N ILE A 350 26.06 -29.68 0.59
CA ILE A 350 25.90 -28.70 1.67
C ILE A 350 26.73 -27.46 1.35
N VAL A 351 26.09 -26.29 1.25
CA VAL A 351 26.77 -25.03 0.89
C VAL A 351 26.88 -24.06 2.06
N ASP A 352 26.13 -24.29 3.13
CA ASP A 352 26.16 -23.46 4.34
C ASP A 352 25.57 -24.22 5.53
N ALA A 353 26.07 -23.95 6.73
CA ALA A 353 25.59 -24.55 7.97
C ALA A 353 25.56 -23.47 9.06
N ASN A 354 24.44 -23.35 9.77
CA ASN A 354 24.20 -22.22 10.67
C ASN A 354 24.95 -22.41 12.00
N LYS A 355 26.17 -21.89 12.08
CA LYS A 355 26.96 -21.94 13.32
C LYS A 355 26.29 -21.22 14.50
N SER A 356 25.41 -20.26 14.22
CA SER A 356 24.70 -19.49 15.26
C SER A 356 23.75 -20.36 16.08
N VAL A 357 23.13 -21.40 15.49
CA VAL A 357 22.25 -22.31 16.26
C VAL A 357 23.04 -23.29 17.11
N VAL A 358 24.30 -23.57 16.75
CA VAL A 358 25.23 -24.37 17.57
C VAL A 358 25.68 -23.57 18.79
N GLU A 359 26.00 -22.29 18.60
CA GLU A 359 26.41 -21.38 19.69
C GLU A 359 25.22 -20.96 20.58
N ASN A 360 24.03 -20.84 20.00
CA ASN A 360 22.81 -20.43 20.70
C ASN A 360 21.60 -21.24 20.22
N THR A 361 21.42 -22.41 20.83
CA THR A 361 20.33 -23.34 20.50
C THR A 361 18.93 -22.76 20.67
N LYS A 362 18.77 -21.70 21.48
CA LYS A 362 17.46 -21.02 21.66
C LYS A 362 16.92 -20.37 20.41
N LEU A 363 17.75 -20.18 19.36
CA LEU A 363 17.28 -19.74 18.05
C LEU A 363 16.30 -20.74 17.43
N VAL A 364 16.52 -22.04 17.65
CA VAL A 364 15.63 -23.11 17.17
C VAL A 364 14.25 -23.04 17.85
N ASN A 365 14.20 -22.70 19.14
CA ASN A 365 12.91 -22.53 19.84
C ASN A 365 12.23 -21.18 19.58
N LYS A 366 12.99 -20.07 19.47
CA LYS A 366 12.41 -18.71 19.40
C LYS A 366 12.14 -18.22 17.98
N SER A 367 12.86 -18.72 17.00
CA SER A 367 12.82 -18.26 15.60
C SER A 367 12.99 -19.44 14.61
N PRO A 368 12.27 -20.58 14.79
CA PRO A 368 12.51 -21.83 14.05
C PRO A 368 12.47 -21.66 12.51
N GLU A 369 11.56 -20.83 12.01
CA GLU A 369 11.34 -20.63 10.57
C GLU A 369 12.04 -19.38 10.00
N SER A 370 12.93 -18.77 10.78
CA SER A 370 13.75 -17.64 10.36
C SER A 370 15.21 -17.79 10.78
N ASP A 371 15.60 -17.33 11.98
CA ASP A 371 17.01 -17.36 12.41
C ASP A 371 17.47 -18.76 12.84
N GLY A 372 16.53 -19.67 13.10
CA GLY A 372 16.73 -21.05 13.54
C GLY A 372 16.94 -22.07 12.41
N TRP A 373 17.24 -21.64 11.19
CA TRP A 373 17.60 -22.56 10.09
C TRP A 373 18.85 -23.36 10.42
N LEU A 374 18.97 -24.59 9.90
CA LEU A 374 20.03 -25.53 10.24
C LEU A 374 21.13 -25.54 9.18
N PHE A 375 20.78 -25.78 7.91
CA PHE A 375 21.74 -25.85 6.81
C PHE A 375 21.14 -25.39 5.49
N LYS A 376 22.01 -25.19 4.49
CA LYS A 376 21.63 -24.94 3.10
C LYS A 376 22.27 -25.99 2.21
N ILE A 377 21.50 -26.48 1.27
CA ILE A 377 21.92 -27.47 0.28
C ILE A 377 21.73 -26.91 -1.12
N LYS A 378 22.75 -27.07 -1.96
CA LYS A 378 22.60 -26.93 -3.41
C LYS A 378 22.14 -28.28 -3.96
N PHE A 379 20.84 -28.39 -4.25
CA PHE A 379 20.22 -29.66 -4.58
C PHE A 379 20.51 -30.10 -6.03
N SER A 380 20.68 -31.41 -6.24
CA SER A 380 21.06 -32.00 -7.52
C SER A 380 19.85 -32.34 -8.41
N SER A 381 18.67 -32.54 -7.83
CA SER A 381 17.45 -32.94 -8.52
C SER A 381 16.25 -32.05 -8.18
N LYS A 382 15.55 -31.56 -9.20
CA LYS A 382 14.31 -30.77 -9.01
C LYS A 382 13.08 -31.64 -8.74
N ASP A 383 13.10 -32.88 -9.20
CA ASP A 383 11.96 -33.81 -9.08
C ASP A 383 11.69 -34.20 -7.62
N GLU A 384 12.69 -34.06 -6.75
CA GLU A 384 12.57 -34.25 -5.30
C GLU A 384 11.70 -33.17 -4.65
N LEU A 385 11.67 -31.96 -5.20
CA LEU A 385 10.84 -30.85 -4.69
C LEU A 385 9.34 -31.11 -4.87
N ASP A 386 8.96 -31.89 -5.88
CA ASP A 386 7.57 -32.24 -6.17
C ASP A 386 7.01 -33.26 -5.17
N LYS A 387 7.89 -33.97 -4.44
CA LYS A 387 7.52 -34.89 -3.35
C LYS A 387 7.24 -34.15 -2.04
N LEU A 388 7.67 -32.90 -1.92
CA LEU A 388 7.48 -32.10 -0.71
C LEU A 388 6.10 -31.43 -0.67
N MET A 389 5.54 -31.37 0.53
CA MET A 389 4.24 -30.78 0.80
C MET A 389 4.26 -29.26 0.65
N ASP A 390 3.16 -28.69 0.16
CA ASP A 390 2.88 -27.27 0.32
C ASP A 390 2.32 -26.95 1.72
N ALA A 391 2.14 -25.66 2.02
CA ALA A 391 1.65 -25.21 3.31
C ALA A 391 0.23 -25.72 3.65
N THR A 392 -0.62 -25.99 2.65
CA THR A 392 -1.98 -26.50 2.86
C THR A 392 -1.94 -27.98 3.24
N GLN A 393 -1.11 -28.76 2.54
CA GLN A 393 -0.89 -30.17 2.83
C GLN A 393 -0.26 -30.36 4.21
N TYR A 394 0.77 -29.57 4.53
CA TYR A 394 1.43 -29.63 5.84
C TYR A 394 0.49 -29.25 6.99
N LYS A 395 -0.35 -28.22 6.81
CA LYS A 395 -1.35 -27.85 7.81
C LYS A 395 -2.34 -29.00 8.08
N LYS A 396 -2.69 -29.78 7.06
CA LYS A 396 -3.55 -30.93 7.22
C LYS A 396 -2.86 -32.05 8.02
N LEU A 397 -1.57 -32.30 7.76
CA LEU A 397 -0.78 -33.30 8.49
C LEU A 397 -0.77 -33.02 10.01
N ILE A 398 -0.48 -31.78 10.42
CA ILE A 398 -0.44 -31.41 11.84
C ILE A 398 -1.82 -31.47 12.52
N GLU A 399 -2.91 -31.23 11.77
CA GLU A 399 -4.29 -31.35 12.30
C GLU A 399 -4.70 -32.81 12.52
N GLU A 400 -4.11 -33.74 11.77
CA GLU A 400 -4.32 -35.19 11.91
C GLU A 400 -3.49 -35.81 13.06
N GLY A 401 -2.67 -35.00 13.74
CA GLY A 401 -1.89 -35.40 14.93
C GLY A 401 -0.65 -36.21 14.61
N HIS A 402 -0.17 -36.13 13.36
CA HIS A 402 1.09 -36.71 12.92
C HIS A 402 2.29 -35.83 13.31
#